data_AF-A0A482RNX4-F1
#
_entry.id   AF-A0A482RNX4-F1
#
_cell.length_a   1.000
_cell.length_b   1.000
_cell.length_c   1.000
_cell.angle_alpha   90.00
_cell.angle_beta   90.00
_cell.angle_gamma   90.00
#
_symmetry.space_group_name_H-M   'P 1'
#
loop_
_entity.id
_entity.type
_entity.pdbx_description
1 polymer ?
#
loop_
_entity_poly.entity_id
_entity_poly.type
_entity_poly.pdbx_seq_one_letter_code
_entity_poly.pdbx_strand_id
1 'polypeptide(L)' 'MRACVRALLDAGASTNSTDKNRLTPLILASRKGSMKLVRALLQAGADMEAACARGWTPLY' A
#
# COMPACT_ATOMS: atom_id res chain seq x y z
N MET A 1 8.47 7.05 -11.55
CA MET A 1 8.54 6.34 -10.25
C MET A 1 8.05 4.90 -10.39
N ARG A 2 8.93 3.95 -10.71
CA ARG A 2 8.59 2.50 -10.75
C ARG A 2 9.68 1.63 -10.11
N ALA A 3 10.94 2.04 -10.21
CA ALA A 3 12.07 1.31 -9.62
C ALA A 3 12.07 1.31 -8.08
N CYS A 4 11.64 2.41 -7.44
CA CYS A 4 11.80 2.56 -5.99
C CYS A 4 10.94 1.60 -5.18
N VAL A 5 9.69 1.33 -5.58
CA VAL A 5 8.78 0.48 -4.79
C VAL A 5 9.25 -0.97 -4.79
N ARG A 6 9.67 -1.50 -5.95
CA ARG A 6 10.17 -2.87 -6.02
C ARG A 6 11.46 -3.03 -5.22
N ALA A 7 12.39 -2.08 -5.34
CA ALA A 7 13.63 -2.09 -4.56
C ALA A 7 13.38 -2.07 -3.04
N LEU A 8 12.39 -1.28 -2.58
CA LEU A 8 12.02 -1.25 -1.16
C LEU A 8 11.39 -2.56 -0.69
N LEU A 9 10.51 -3.16 -1.49
CA LEU A 9 9.90 -4.47 -1.18
C LEU A 9 10.95 -5.58 -1.14
N ASP A 10 11.86 -5.61 -2.11
CA ASP A 10 12.96 -6.57 -2.17
C ASP A 10 13.94 -6.40 -0.99
N ALA A 11 14.05 -5.18 -0.44
CA ALA A 11 14.82 -4.89 0.78
C ALA A 11 14.06 -5.23 2.09
N GLY A 12 12.88 -5.83 2.01
CA GLY A 12 12.09 -6.24 3.18
C GLY A 12 11.26 -5.12 3.83
N ALA A 13 10.97 -4.04 3.11
CA ALA A 13 10.08 -3.01 3.63
C ALA A 13 8.69 -3.57 3.91
N SER A 14 8.12 -3.22 5.07
CA SER A 14 6.76 -3.61 5.44
C SER A 14 5.73 -2.99 4.49
N THR A 15 4.85 -3.84 3.95
CA THR A 15 3.72 -3.47 3.09
C THR A 15 2.55 -2.86 3.86
N ASN A 16 2.52 -3.04 5.19
CA ASN A 16 1.40 -2.68 6.06
C ASN A 16 1.75 -1.57 7.07
N SER A 17 2.96 -1.00 7.00
CA SER A 17 3.32 0.18 7.79
C SER A 17 2.36 1.33 7.53
N THR A 18 2.06 2.13 8.56
CA THR A 18 1.08 3.21 8.43
C THR A 18 1.61 4.56 8.87
N ASP A 19 1.06 5.63 8.30
CA ASP A 19 1.27 6.98 8.81
C ASP A 19 0.40 7.27 10.05
N LYS A 20 0.43 8.51 10.55
CA LYS A 20 -0.38 8.98 11.69
C LYS A 20 -1.89 8.85 11.50
N ASN A 21 -2.37 8.71 10.26
CA ASN A 21 -3.78 8.52 9.92
C ASN A 21 -4.11 7.05 9.66
N ARG A 22 -3.20 6.13 10.00
CA ARG A 22 -3.29 4.70 9.68
C ARG A 22 -3.40 4.42 8.18
N LEU A 23 -2.91 5.30 7.30
CA LEU A 23 -2.92 5.04 5.87
C LEU A 23 -1.83 4.03 5.51
N THR A 24 -2.22 2.90 4.93
CA THR A 24 -1.28 1.91 4.40
C THR A 24 -0.78 2.33 3.00
N PRO A 25 0.38 1.80 2.55
CA PRO A 25 0.84 1.93 1.18
C PRO A 25 -0.23 1.55 0.15
N LEU A 26 -1.05 0.54 0.45
CA LEU A 26 -2.10 0.07 -0.45
C LEU A 26 -3.24 1.08 -0.57
N ILE A 27 -3.70 1.70 0.53
CA ILE A 27 -4.68 2.79 0.50
C ILE A 27 -4.14 3.96 -0.33
N LEU A 28 -2.87 4.34 -0.14
CA LEU A 28 -2.24 5.42 -0.91
C LEU A 28 -2.12 5.09 -2.40
N ALA A 29 -1.83 3.84 -2.76
CA ALA A 29 -1.76 3.38 -4.13
C ALA A 29 -3.12 3.40 -4.82
N SER A 30 -4.18 2.96 -4.13
CA SER A 30 -5.57 3.03 -4.60
C SER A 30 -6.04 4.46 -4.81
N ARG A 31 -5.79 5.36 -3.83
CA ARG A 31 -6.14 6.79 -3.94
C ARG A 31 -5.43 7.49 -5.12
N LYS A 32 -4.25 7.01 -5.51
CA LYS A 32 -3.52 7.49 -6.69
C LYS A 32 -3.98 6.85 -8.01
N GLY A 33 -4.90 5.89 -7.97
CA GLY A 33 -5.34 5.13 -9.15
C GLY A 33 -4.25 4.26 -9.77
N SER A 34 -3.19 3.95 -9.03
CA SER A 34 -1.98 3.34 -9.60
C SER A 34 -2.06 1.82 -9.57
N MET A 35 -2.69 1.23 -10.59
CA MET A 35 -2.80 -0.23 -10.71
C MET A 35 -1.46 -0.96 -10.61
N LYS A 36 -0.36 -0.35 -11.08
CA LYS A 36 0.98 -0.96 -10.99
C LYS A 36 1.47 -1.05 -9.54
N LEU A 37 1.20 -0.04 -8.72
CA LEU A 37 1.56 -0.06 -7.30
C LEU A 37 0.65 -0.99 -6.51
N VAL A 38 -0.66 -0.95 -6.78
CA VAL A 38 -1.64 -1.88 -6.17
C VAL A 38 -1.22 -3.33 -6.41
N ARG A 39 -0.91 -3.71 -7.66
CA ARG A 39 -0.44 -5.06 -7.97
C ARG A 39 0.86 -5.43 -7.26
N ALA A 40 1.85 -4.54 -7.25
CA ALA A 40 3.13 -4.81 -6.60
C ALA A 40 2.98 -5.02 -5.08
N LEU A 41 2.16 -4.20 -4.43
CA LEU A 41 1.90 -4.30 -2.99
C LEU A 41 1.10 -5.56 -2.64
N LEU A 42 0.07 -5.90 -3.43
CA LEU A 42 -0.70 -7.13 -3.23
C LEU A 42 0.16 -8.39 -3.43
N GLN A 43 1.02 -8.40 -4.45
CA GLN A 43 1.98 -9.50 -4.65
C GLN A 43 2.96 -9.65 -3.49
N ALA A 44 3.27 -8.57 -2.78
CA ALA A 44 4.11 -8.56 -1.60
C ALA A 44 3.32 -8.80 -0.28
N GLY A 45 2.04 -9.18 -0.36
CA GLY A 45 1.25 -9.53 0.83
C GLY A 45 0.72 -8.34 1.62
N ALA A 46 0.52 -7.18 0.97
CA ALA A 46 -0.22 -6.09 1.59
C ALA A 46 -1.65 -6.52 1.98
N ASP A 47 -2.09 -6.13 3.16
CA ASP A 47 -3.44 -6.41 3.66
C ASP A 47 -4.48 -5.55 2.91
N MET A 48 -5.35 -6.24 2.17
CA MET A 48 -6.40 -5.59 1.38
C MET A 48 -7.58 -5.11 2.22
N GLU A 49 -7.71 -5.57 3.45
CA GLU A 49 -8.78 -5.19 4.38
C GLU A 49 -8.32 -4.15 5.41
N ALA A 50 -7.05 -3.74 5.36
CA ALA A 50 -6.51 -2.75 6.29
C ALA A 50 -7.26 -1.40 6.16
N ALA A 51 -7.85 -0.95 7.27
CA ALA A 51 -8.59 0.30 7.33
C ALA A 51 -7.75 1.44 7.96
N CYS A 52 -7.87 2.64 7.39
CA CYS A 52 -7.30 3.84 7.99
C CYS A 52 -8.08 4.31 9.23
N ALA A 53 -7.65 5.38 9.88
CA ALA A 53 -8.29 5.92 11.08
C ALA A 53 -9.75 6.35 10.85
N ARG A 54 -10.16 6.57 9.59
CA ARG A 54 -11.54 6.88 9.19
C ARG A 54 -12.37 5.65 8.81
N GLY A 55 -11.81 4.45 8.93
CA GLY A 55 -12.47 3.20 8.52
C GLY A 55 -12.40 2.90 7.03
N TRP A 56 -11.76 3.74 6.21
CA TRP A 56 -11.64 3.48 4.77
C TRP A 56 -10.61 2.40 4.50
N THR A 57 -11.02 1.38 3.76
CA THR A 57 -10.17 0.34 3.19
C THR A 57 -9.58 0.81 1.86
N PRO A 58 -8.62 0.09 1.25
CA PRO A 58 -8.09 0.44 -0.06
C PRO A 58 -9.13 0.47 -1.19
N LEU A 59 -10.32 -0.10 -1.01
CA LEU A 59 -11.39 -0.13 -1.99
C LEU A 59 -12.36 1.06 -1.88
N TYR A 60 -12.46 1.68 -0.70
CA TYR A 60 -13.33 2.84 -0.44
C TYR A 60 -12.71 4.15 -0.94
#